data_AF-A0AAX2UGR6-F1
#
_entry.id   AF-A0AAX2UGR6-F1
#
_cell.length_a   1.000
_cell.length_b   1.000
_cell.length_c   1.000
_cell.angle_alpha   90.00
_cell.angle_beta   90.00
_cell.angle_gamma   90.00
#
_symmetry.space_group_name_H-M   'P 1'
#
loop_
_entity.id
_entity.type
_entity.pdbx_description
1 polymer ?
#
loop_
_entity_poly.entity_id
_entity_poly.type
_entity_poly.pdbx_seq_one_letter_code
_entity_poly.pdbx_strand_id
1 'polypeptide(L)'
;MNKISLLSILVLSVNLQANAFFEDSKRGWHYYEQYADNNITEDNKTKIQKRINEDDIFISSIPLNNLDLLTAEEFTQTFEKVRKIAIMNPTKTNVMTMQIMNKWQTDQAEKFAKVWALNLLENPNLEYPEIREDKFGRSEMYKQKQEKIAEFFKKHKNDFSYVVFVSNLNQEINEKQKAVYNDIQREYDTNVEYIDIDIKKDLIAKFKLSTTPENFFIYRNSKGEAIWQRVKAGLTNKDDILNNTIFLFDNAILEKDR
;
A
#
# COMPACT_ATOMS: atom_id res chain seq x y z
N MET A 1 54.37 -57.10 -59.84
CA MET A 1 53.84 -57.17 -58.46
C MET A 1 54.02 -55.79 -57.84
N ASN A 2 53.03 -54.91 -57.94
CA ASN A 2 51.86 -54.74 -57.07
C ASN A 2 52.15 -54.13 -55.68
N LYS A 3 51.64 -52.91 -55.52
CA LYS A 3 50.90 -52.37 -54.36
C LYS A 3 51.67 -52.01 -53.09
N ILE A 4 52.62 -51.07 -53.13
CA ILE A 4 52.94 -50.25 -51.94
C ILE A 4 53.43 -48.87 -52.37
N SER A 5 52.53 -47.95 -52.76
CA SER A 5 52.92 -46.53 -52.83
C SER A 5 51.79 -45.51 -52.78
N LEU A 6 50.52 -45.93 -52.72
CA LEU A 6 49.37 -45.02 -52.63
C LEU A 6 48.86 -44.75 -51.21
N LEU A 7 49.46 -45.36 -50.17
CA LEU A 7 49.03 -45.20 -48.77
C LEU A 7 49.79 -44.10 -48.01
N SER A 8 50.78 -43.45 -48.62
CA SER A 8 51.61 -42.45 -47.93
C SER A 8 51.15 -41.00 -48.13
N ILE A 9 50.27 -40.73 -49.11
CA ILE A 9 49.80 -39.36 -49.40
C ILE A 9 48.48 -39.04 -48.70
N LEU A 10 47.67 -40.04 -48.35
CA LEU A 10 46.40 -39.82 -47.62
C LEU A 10 46.61 -39.58 -46.11
N VAL A 11 47.76 -39.96 -45.55
CA VAL A 11 48.05 -39.82 -44.11
C VAL A 11 48.65 -38.45 -43.77
N LEU A 12 49.24 -37.73 -44.74
CA LEU A 12 49.83 -36.40 -44.47
C LEU A 12 48.80 -35.25 -44.50
N SER A 13 47.72 -35.35 -45.27
CA SER A 13 46.70 -34.29 -45.34
C SER A 13 45.79 -34.26 -44.10
N VAL A 14 45.59 -35.39 -43.43
CA VAL A 14 44.76 -35.48 -42.21
C VAL A 14 45.48 -34.93 -40.97
N ASN A 15 46.82 -35.01 -40.93
CA ASN A 15 47.60 -34.50 -39.79
C ASN A 15 47.82 -32.96 -39.82
N LEU A 16 47.76 -32.32 -40.99
CA LEU A 16 47.93 -30.86 -41.09
C LEU A 16 46.68 -30.09 -40.66
N GLN A 17 45.48 -30.61 -40.91
CA GLN A 17 44.22 -29.98 -40.47
C GLN A 17 43.91 -30.21 -38.99
N ALA A 18 44.34 -31.36 -38.43
CA ALA A 18 44.19 -31.62 -37.00
C ALA A 18 45.04 -30.65 -36.17
N ASN A 19 46.28 -30.37 -36.56
CA ASN A 19 47.15 -29.45 -35.80
C ASN A 19 46.60 -28.02 -35.75
N ALA A 20 46.00 -27.50 -36.82
CA ALA A 20 45.41 -26.16 -36.81
C ALA A 20 44.17 -26.04 -35.89
N PHE A 21 43.35 -27.09 -35.79
CA PHE A 21 42.19 -27.11 -34.89
C PHE A 21 42.58 -27.29 -33.41
N PHE A 22 43.65 -28.06 -33.14
CA PHE A 22 44.14 -28.30 -31.78
C PHE A 22 45.13 -27.24 -31.27
N GLU A 23 45.76 -26.43 -32.13
CA GLU A 23 46.62 -25.32 -31.69
C GLU A 23 45.82 -24.17 -31.04
N ASP A 24 44.60 -23.91 -31.52
CA ASP A 24 43.71 -22.90 -30.92
C ASP A 24 43.03 -23.41 -29.63
N SER A 25 43.10 -24.71 -29.33
CA SER A 25 42.53 -25.28 -28.09
C SER A 25 43.29 -24.88 -26.82
N LYS A 26 44.54 -24.44 -26.96
CA LYS A 26 45.37 -23.88 -25.86
C LYS A 26 45.18 -22.38 -25.67
N ARG A 27 44.47 -21.74 -26.60
CA ARG A 27 44.09 -20.34 -26.58
C ARG A 27 42.75 -20.24 -25.85
N GLY A 28 42.81 -19.86 -24.58
CA GLY A 28 41.66 -19.84 -23.67
C GLY A 28 40.61 -18.77 -24.01
N TRP A 29 39.87 -18.28 -23.02
CA TRP A 29 38.87 -17.24 -23.22
C TRP A 29 39.54 -15.88 -23.51
N HIS A 30 39.49 -15.44 -24.77
CA HIS A 30 40.05 -14.16 -25.24
C HIS A 30 39.11 -12.98 -24.94
N TYR A 31 38.83 -12.73 -23.66
CA TYR A 31 37.99 -11.60 -23.24
C TYR A 31 38.72 -10.24 -23.33
N TYR A 32 40.04 -10.27 -23.48
CA TYR A 32 40.91 -9.08 -23.47
C TYR A 32 41.87 -8.98 -24.66
N GLU A 33 41.58 -9.65 -25.78
CA GLU A 33 42.27 -9.28 -27.01
C GLU A 33 41.79 -7.89 -27.41
N GLN A 34 42.65 -6.89 -27.23
CA GLN A 34 42.39 -5.55 -27.67
C GLN A 34 42.36 -5.56 -29.20
N TYR A 35 41.16 -5.68 -29.75
CA TYR A 35 40.88 -5.13 -31.08
C TYR A 35 41.31 -3.67 -31.01
N ALA A 36 42.36 -3.31 -31.74
CA ALA A 36 42.77 -1.94 -31.92
C ALA A 36 41.72 -1.22 -32.78
N ASP A 37 40.56 -0.94 -32.18
CA ASP A 37 39.43 -0.28 -32.82
C ASP A 37 39.17 1.05 -32.10
N ASN A 38 40.11 1.97 -32.28
CA ASN A 38 40.05 3.32 -31.69
C ASN A 38 38.82 4.12 -32.17
N ASN A 39 38.16 3.70 -33.26
CA ASN A 39 36.95 4.33 -33.80
C ASN A 39 35.65 3.89 -33.10
N ILE A 40 35.61 2.70 -32.48
CA ILE A 40 34.41 2.21 -31.78
C ILE A 40 34.21 2.91 -30.42
N THR A 41 35.29 3.41 -29.81
CA THR A 41 35.24 4.01 -28.47
C THR A 41 34.73 5.46 -28.47
N GLU A 42 35.06 6.28 -29.47
CA GLU A 42 34.59 7.67 -29.57
C GLU A 42 33.10 7.80 -29.92
N ASP A 43 32.62 6.97 -30.85
CA ASP A 43 31.21 6.94 -31.26
C ASP A 43 30.28 6.52 -30.10
N ASN A 44 30.72 5.54 -29.30
CA ASN A 44 29.98 5.08 -28.14
C ASN A 44 29.99 6.11 -27.00
N LYS A 45 31.12 6.78 -26.74
CA LYS A 45 31.20 7.87 -25.75
C LYS A 45 30.27 9.03 -26.11
N THR A 46 30.23 9.41 -27.39
CA THR A 46 29.36 10.49 -27.89
C THR A 46 27.87 10.14 -27.74
N LYS A 47 27.50 8.89 -28.04
CA LYS A 47 26.12 8.38 -27.83
C LYS A 47 25.72 8.35 -26.36
N ILE A 48 26.63 7.93 -25.47
CA ILE A 48 26.39 7.92 -24.02
C ILE A 48 26.20 9.35 -23.49
N GLN A 49 27.08 10.28 -23.90
CA GLN A 49 26.98 11.68 -23.47
C GLN A 49 25.69 12.34 -23.94
N LYS A 50 25.25 12.07 -25.19
CA LYS A 50 23.97 12.57 -25.71
C LYS A 50 22.79 12.03 -24.90
N ARG A 51 22.78 10.74 -24.57
CA ARG A 51 21.73 10.13 -23.73
C ARG A 51 21.69 10.73 -22.33
N ILE A 52 22.84 10.91 -21.69
CA ILE A 52 22.92 11.56 -20.36
C ILE A 52 22.29 12.96 -20.41
N ASN A 53 22.57 13.73 -21.48
CA ASN A 53 22.02 15.07 -21.63
C ASN A 53 20.50 15.08 -21.85
N GLU A 54 19.98 14.13 -22.64
CA GLU A 54 18.53 13.94 -22.83
C GLU A 54 17.84 13.51 -21.53
N ASP A 55 18.47 12.64 -20.75
CA ASP A 55 17.98 12.17 -19.46
C ASP A 55 17.98 13.30 -18.41
N ASP A 56 19.00 14.15 -18.39
CA ASP A 56 19.08 15.31 -17.48
C ASP A 56 18.00 16.36 -17.80
N ILE A 57 17.74 16.61 -19.09
CA ILE A 57 16.64 17.48 -19.55
C ILE A 57 15.29 16.89 -19.11
N PHE A 58 15.11 15.59 -19.31
CA PHE A 58 13.89 14.90 -18.89
C PHE A 58 13.68 15.01 -17.38
N ILE A 59 14.68 14.67 -16.56
CA ILE A 59 14.60 14.77 -15.10
C ILE A 59 14.23 16.19 -14.64
N SER A 60 14.79 17.21 -15.30
CA SER A 60 14.52 18.62 -14.97
C SER A 60 13.12 19.08 -15.39
N SER A 61 12.48 18.39 -16.34
CA SER A 61 11.14 18.72 -16.85
C SER A 61 10.00 18.22 -15.96
N ILE A 62 10.28 17.31 -15.02
CA ILE A 62 9.26 16.67 -14.17
C ILE A 62 8.73 17.68 -13.15
N PRO A 63 7.40 17.83 -13.00
CA PRO A 63 6.80 18.75 -12.04
C PRO A 63 6.84 18.21 -10.60
N LEU A 64 8.03 18.04 -10.02
CA LEU A 64 8.24 17.42 -8.70
C LEU A 64 7.49 18.12 -7.55
N ASN A 65 7.19 19.41 -7.70
CA ASN A 65 6.43 20.17 -6.70
C ASN A 65 4.92 19.85 -6.70
N ASN A 66 4.40 19.27 -7.79
CA ASN A 66 3.00 18.90 -7.91
C ASN A 66 2.82 17.75 -8.92
N LEU A 67 2.96 16.53 -8.43
CA LEU A 67 2.81 15.31 -9.22
C LEU A 67 1.34 14.96 -9.51
N ASP A 68 0.38 15.62 -8.85
CA ASP A 68 -1.06 15.43 -9.11
C ASP A 68 -1.50 16.02 -10.47
N LEU A 69 -0.64 16.81 -11.12
CA LEU A 69 -0.85 17.31 -12.48
C LEU A 69 -0.75 16.21 -13.55
N LEU A 70 -0.09 15.09 -13.22
CA LEU A 70 0.06 13.96 -14.12
C LEU A 70 -1.16 13.04 -14.01
N THR A 71 -1.66 12.56 -15.15
CA THR A 71 -2.59 11.42 -15.15
C THR A 71 -1.90 10.15 -14.63
N ALA A 72 -2.68 9.13 -14.24
CA ALA A 72 -2.12 7.87 -13.74
C ALA A 72 -1.17 7.19 -14.74
N GLU A 73 -1.51 7.24 -16.03
CA GLU A 73 -0.69 6.72 -17.13
C GLU A 73 0.63 7.53 -17.24
N GLU A 74 0.53 8.85 -17.32
CA GLU A 74 1.69 9.74 -17.43
C GLU A 74 2.63 9.61 -16.23
N PHE A 75 2.07 9.52 -15.01
CA PHE A 75 2.84 9.30 -13.80
C PHE A 75 3.60 7.97 -13.87
N THR A 76 2.91 6.88 -14.24
CA THR A 76 3.51 5.54 -14.31
C THR A 76 4.65 5.49 -15.32
N GLN A 77 4.44 6.02 -16.52
CA GLN A 77 5.45 6.07 -17.56
C GLN A 77 6.64 6.96 -17.15
N THR A 78 6.37 8.12 -16.55
CA THR A 78 7.40 9.04 -16.04
C THR A 78 8.23 8.37 -14.95
N PHE A 79 7.58 7.74 -13.96
CA PHE A 79 8.24 7.07 -12.85
C PHE A 79 9.15 5.93 -13.33
N GLU A 80 8.66 5.09 -14.24
CA GLU A 80 9.47 4.00 -14.80
C GLU A 80 10.69 4.51 -15.57
N LYS A 81 10.54 5.64 -16.29
CA LYS A 81 11.68 6.28 -16.94
C LYS A 81 12.68 6.84 -15.92
N VAL A 82 12.21 7.55 -14.89
CA VAL A 82 13.06 8.07 -13.80
C VAL A 82 13.82 6.93 -13.10
N ARG A 83 13.13 5.83 -12.78
CA ARG A 83 13.73 4.65 -12.17
C ARG A 83 14.85 4.09 -13.03
N LYS A 84 14.63 3.94 -14.34
CA LYS A 84 15.67 3.47 -15.28
C LYS A 84 16.88 4.41 -15.31
N ILE A 85 16.64 5.72 -15.39
CA ILE A 85 17.70 6.74 -15.36
C ILE A 85 18.50 6.67 -14.06
N ALA A 86 17.82 6.59 -12.91
CA ALA A 86 18.47 6.54 -11.60
C ALA A 86 19.29 5.27 -11.39
N ILE A 87 18.85 4.11 -11.91
CA ILE A 87 19.60 2.85 -11.84
C ILE A 87 20.83 2.88 -12.76
N MET A 88 20.66 3.35 -13.99
CA MET A 88 21.73 3.35 -15.00
C MET A 88 22.75 4.48 -14.77
N ASN A 89 22.33 5.60 -14.17
CA ASN A 89 23.17 6.75 -13.86
C ASN A 89 22.80 7.32 -12.47
N PRO A 90 23.33 6.74 -11.38
CA PRO A 90 22.94 7.05 -10.01
C PRO A 90 23.56 8.36 -9.49
N THR A 91 23.17 9.50 -10.09
CA THR A 91 23.51 10.82 -9.57
C THR A 91 22.61 11.20 -8.39
N LYS A 92 23.05 12.15 -7.56
CA LYS A 92 22.25 12.64 -6.42
C LYS A 92 20.87 13.14 -6.88
N THR A 93 20.82 13.88 -7.98
CA THR A 93 19.56 14.39 -8.55
C THR A 93 18.66 13.25 -9.00
N ASN A 94 19.17 12.28 -9.77
CA ASN A 94 18.36 11.19 -10.32
C ASN A 94 17.75 10.32 -9.22
N VAL A 95 18.56 9.98 -8.21
CA VAL A 95 18.09 9.20 -7.05
C VAL A 95 17.08 10.00 -6.23
N MET A 96 17.32 11.29 -6.00
CA MET A 96 16.40 12.16 -5.26
C MET A 96 15.04 12.30 -5.97
N THR A 97 15.04 12.53 -7.28
CA THR A 97 13.81 12.57 -8.11
C THR A 97 13.03 11.26 -7.96
N MET A 98 13.71 10.11 -8.06
CA MET A 98 13.08 8.80 -7.87
C MET A 98 12.50 8.64 -6.46
N GLN A 99 13.20 9.10 -5.42
CA GLN A 99 12.73 9.03 -4.03
C GLN A 99 11.49 9.90 -3.80
N ILE A 100 11.45 11.12 -4.36
CA ILE A 100 10.29 12.02 -4.26
C ILE A 100 9.06 11.36 -4.89
N MET A 101 9.18 10.80 -6.09
CA MET A 101 8.07 10.14 -6.76
C MET A 101 7.60 8.87 -6.03
N ASN A 102 8.53 8.06 -5.50
CA ASN A 102 8.19 6.91 -4.64
C ASN A 102 7.44 7.33 -3.38
N LYS A 103 7.89 8.42 -2.73
CA LYS A 103 7.21 8.96 -1.55
C LYS A 103 5.78 9.35 -1.91
N TRP A 104 5.59 10.11 -2.98
CA TRP A 104 4.24 10.50 -3.42
C TRP A 104 3.37 9.26 -3.71
N GLN A 105 3.90 8.24 -4.40
CA GLN A 105 3.17 6.98 -4.64
C GLN A 105 2.74 6.31 -3.33
N THR A 106 3.64 6.27 -2.34
CA THR A 106 3.36 5.72 -1.01
C THR A 106 2.25 6.52 -0.31
N ASP A 107 2.34 7.86 -0.34
CA ASP A 107 1.34 8.74 0.26
C ASP A 107 -0.05 8.56 -0.40
N GLN A 108 -0.10 8.40 -1.72
CA GLN A 108 -1.35 8.13 -2.45
C GLN A 108 -1.91 6.73 -2.13
N ALA A 109 -1.06 5.72 -1.98
CA ALA A 109 -1.48 4.39 -1.55
C ALA A 109 -2.06 4.41 -0.13
N GLU A 110 -1.50 5.20 0.78
CA GLU A 110 -2.05 5.39 2.13
C GLU A 110 -3.43 6.06 2.08
N LYS A 111 -3.57 7.14 1.31
CA LYS A 111 -4.87 7.80 1.10
C LYS A 111 -5.90 6.83 0.51
N PHE A 112 -5.51 6.05 -0.51
CA PHE A 112 -6.36 5.04 -1.10
C PHE A 112 -6.82 4.01 -0.05
N ALA A 113 -5.90 3.49 0.77
CA ALA A 113 -6.24 2.53 1.81
C ALA A 113 -7.23 3.11 2.84
N LYS A 114 -7.08 4.39 3.22
CA LYS A 114 -8.01 5.10 4.10
C LYS A 114 -9.40 5.24 3.49
N VAL A 115 -9.48 5.70 2.24
CA VAL A 115 -10.74 5.85 1.50
C VAL A 115 -11.40 4.49 1.28
N TRP A 116 -10.63 3.46 0.96
CA TRP A 116 -11.11 2.09 0.84
C TRP A 116 -11.75 1.61 2.14
N ALA A 117 -11.08 1.79 3.28
CA ALA A 117 -11.61 1.43 4.59
C ALA A 117 -12.89 2.21 4.93
N LEU A 118 -12.93 3.52 4.67
CA LEU A 118 -14.15 4.34 4.85
C LEU A 118 -15.30 3.82 3.97
N ASN A 119 -15.04 3.53 2.70
CA ASN A 119 -16.06 3.02 1.78
C ASN A 119 -16.60 1.65 2.23
N LEU A 120 -15.76 0.82 2.86
CA LEU A 120 -16.16 -0.46 3.44
C LEU A 120 -17.09 -0.28 4.65
N LEU A 121 -16.80 0.71 5.51
CA LEU A 121 -17.66 1.07 6.64
C LEU A 121 -19.03 1.59 6.18
N GLU A 122 -19.06 2.38 5.11
CA GLU A 122 -20.29 2.86 4.48
C GLU A 122 -21.04 1.75 3.74
N ASN A 123 -20.32 0.78 3.17
CA ASN A 123 -20.85 -0.31 2.35
C ASN A 123 -20.35 -1.69 2.82
N PRO A 124 -20.89 -2.24 3.93
CA PRO A 124 -20.39 -3.47 4.55
C PRO A 124 -20.46 -4.73 3.68
N ASN A 125 -21.29 -4.72 2.64
CA ASN A 125 -21.43 -5.84 1.70
C ASN A 125 -20.17 -6.07 0.83
N LEU A 126 -19.18 -5.18 0.90
CA LEU A 126 -17.92 -5.28 0.16
C LEU A 126 -16.79 -5.92 1.00
N GLU A 127 -17.06 -6.38 2.22
CA GLU A 127 -16.06 -7.00 3.12
C GLU A 127 -15.56 -8.34 2.57
N TYR A 128 -14.24 -8.46 2.40
CA TYR A 128 -13.59 -9.75 2.17
C TYR A 128 -13.39 -10.46 3.51
N PRO A 129 -13.57 -11.79 3.59
CA PRO A 129 -13.21 -12.54 4.78
C PRO A 129 -11.71 -12.41 5.04
N GLU A 130 -11.31 -12.08 6.28
CA GLU A 130 -9.90 -12.03 6.66
C GLU A 130 -9.25 -13.42 6.50
N ILE A 131 -8.32 -13.56 5.57
CA ILE A 131 -7.46 -14.74 5.45
C ILE A 131 -6.08 -14.40 6.02
N ARG A 132 -5.70 -14.99 7.17
CA ARG A 132 -4.30 -15.01 7.64
C ARG A 132 -3.90 -16.34 8.28
N GLU A 133 -2.70 -16.80 7.92
CA GLU A 133 -2.08 -18.09 8.28
C GLU A 133 -1.04 -17.93 9.41
N ASP A 134 -0.91 -18.98 10.23
CA ASP A 134 -0.12 -19.15 11.48
C ASP A 134 -0.80 -18.74 12.82
N LYS A 135 -0.51 -19.51 13.90
CA LYS A 135 -1.13 -19.38 15.24
C LYS A 135 -0.35 -18.49 16.21
N PHE A 136 0.97 -18.36 16.05
CA PHE A 136 1.83 -17.62 17.00
C PHE A 136 1.84 -16.12 16.70
N GLY A 137 1.82 -15.73 15.43
CA GLY A 137 1.62 -14.34 15.03
C GLY A 137 0.27 -13.80 15.50
N ARG A 138 -0.77 -14.65 15.55
CA ARG A 138 -2.10 -14.26 16.03
C ARG A 138 -2.11 -13.84 17.50
N SER A 139 -1.39 -14.52 18.39
CA SER A 139 -1.45 -14.21 19.83
C SER A 139 -0.76 -12.89 20.16
N GLU A 140 0.42 -12.65 19.60
CA GLU A 140 1.14 -11.38 19.80
C GLU A 140 0.42 -10.21 19.12
N MET A 141 -0.10 -10.40 17.92
CA MET A 141 -0.90 -9.37 17.23
C MET A 141 -2.20 -9.08 17.99
N TYR A 142 -2.87 -10.09 18.52
CA TYR A 142 -4.07 -9.91 19.34
C TYR A 142 -3.73 -9.14 20.61
N LYS A 143 -2.64 -9.48 21.30
CA LYS A 143 -2.19 -8.77 22.50
C LYS A 143 -1.90 -7.30 22.19
N GLN A 144 -1.12 -7.01 21.15
CA GLN A 144 -0.84 -5.64 20.72
C GLN A 144 -2.12 -4.89 20.31
N LYS A 145 -3.08 -5.55 19.68
CA LYS A 145 -4.38 -4.96 19.34
C LYS A 145 -5.16 -4.58 20.61
N GLN A 146 -5.24 -5.48 21.59
CA GLN A 146 -5.91 -5.22 22.87
C GLN A 146 -5.23 -4.10 23.65
N GLU A 147 -3.89 -4.06 23.67
CA GLU A 147 -3.12 -2.97 24.30
C GLU A 147 -3.43 -1.61 23.65
N LYS A 148 -3.43 -1.54 22.31
CA LYS A 148 -3.77 -0.31 21.58
C LYS A 148 -5.20 0.16 21.85
N ILE A 149 -6.16 -0.77 21.88
CA ILE A 149 -7.55 -0.46 22.22
C ILE A 149 -7.61 0.08 23.66
N ALA A 150 -7.02 -0.62 24.63
CA ALA A 150 -7.03 -0.19 26.02
C ALA A 150 -6.39 1.20 26.22
N GLU A 151 -5.26 1.46 25.55
CA GLU A 151 -4.61 2.78 25.57
C GLU A 151 -5.49 3.88 24.98
N PHE A 152 -6.15 3.62 23.84
CA PHE A 152 -7.07 4.57 23.22
C PHE A 152 -8.20 4.94 24.18
N PHE A 153 -8.92 3.95 24.72
CA PHE A 153 -10.06 4.20 25.59
C PHE A 153 -9.65 4.84 26.92
N LYS A 154 -8.47 4.50 27.46
CA LYS A 154 -7.92 5.17 28.63
C LYS A 154 -7.63 6.65 28.37
N LYS A 155 -7.07 6.98 27.19
CA LYS A 155 -6.71 8.34 26.79
C LYS A 155 -7.95 9.19 26.47
N HIS A 156 -8.92 8.61 25.77
CA HIS A 156 -10.07 9.31 25.20
C HIS A 156 -11.38 9.08 25.97
N LYS A 157 -11.29 8.55 27.19
CA LYS A 157 -12.43 8.18 28.04
C LYS A 157 -13.49 9.26 28.17
N ASN A 158 -13.07 10.51 28.29
CA ASN A 158 -13.96 11.67 28.49
C ASN A 158 -14.22 12.46 27.20
N ASP A 159 -13.66 12.02 26.08
CA ASP A 159 -13.71 12.77 24.82
C ASP A 159 -14.96 12.44 24.01
N PHE A 160 -15.56 11.26 24.25
CA PHE A 160 -16.76 10.82 23.56
C PHE A 160 -17.71 10.02 24.44
N SER A 161 -18.93 9.83 23.94
CA SER A 161 -19.93 8.91 24.49
C SER A 161 -20.61 8.17 23.36
N TYR A 162 -21.02 6.93 23.59
CA TYR A 162 -21.81 6.18 22.63
C TYR A 162 -23.28 6.58 22.72
N VAL A 163 -23.94 6.58 21.56
CA VAL A 163 -25.39 6.76 21.46
C VAL A 163 -25.93 5.66 20.56
N VAL A 164 -26.92 4.92 21.04
CA VAL A 164 -27.53 3.81 20.30
C VAL A 164 -29.01 4.12 20.09
N PHE A 165 -29.40 4.29 18.83
CA PHE A 165 -30.80 4.46 18.47
C PHE A 165 -31.49 3.09 18.44
N VAL A 166 -32.60 2.96 19.17
CA VAL A 166 -33.36 1.72 19.32
C VAL A 166 -34.84 1.96 19.05
N SER A 167 -35.57 0.92 18.67
CA SER A 167 -37.02 0.94 18.45
C SER A 167 -37.64 -0.32 19.04
N ASN A 168 -38.87 -0.23 19.55
CA ASN A 168 -39.60 -1.36 20.13
C ASN A 168 -39.93 -2.44 19.10
N LEU A 169 -39.86 -2.13 17.79
CA LEU A 169 -40.04 -3.11 16.71
C LEU A 169 -38.96 -4.20 16.69
N ASN A 170 -37.74 -3.90 17.17
CA ASN A 170 -36.57 -4.79 17.11
C ASN A 170 -36.05 -5.17 18.51
N GLN A 171 -36.94 -5.40 19.47
CA GLN A 171 -36.59 -5.57 20.89
C GLN A 171 -35.50 -6.63 21.14
N GLU A 172 -35.61 -7.82 20.56
CA GLU A 172 -34.61 -8.89 20.78
C GLU A 172 -33.20 -8.48 20.28
N ILE A 173 -33.13 -7.84 19.12
CA ILE A 173 -31.88 -7.37 18.53
C ILE A 173 -31.28 -6.24 19.38
N ASN A 174 -32.12 -5.34 19.87
CA ASN A 174 -31.68 -4.24 20.74
C ASN A 174 -31.14 -4.76 22.08
N GLU A 175 -31.74 -5.78 22.68
CA GLU A 175 -31.22 -6.40 23.91
C GLU A 175 -29.87 -7.07 23.68
N LYS A 176 -29.66 -7.73 22.55
CA LYS A 176 -28.34 -8.27 22.17
C LYS A 176 -27.30 -7.15 22.05
N GLN A 177 -27.67 -6.03 21.42
CA GLN A 177 -26.77 -4.87 21.30
C GLN A 177 -26.48 -4.21 22.64
N LYS A 178 -27.46 -4.13 23.55
CA LYS A 178 -27.26 -3.66 24.93
C LYS A 178 -26.24 -4.52 25.68
N ALA A 179 -26.32 -5.84 25.54
CA ALA A 179 -25.34 -6.74 26.15
C ALA A 179 -23.91 -6.46 25.66
N VAL A 180 -23.73 -6.24 24.36
CA VAL A 180 -22.43 -5.85 23.78
C VAL A 180 -21.91 -4.54 24.38
N TYR A 181 -22.76 -3.53 24.50
CA TYR A 181 -22.35 -2.26 25.11
C TYR A 181 -22.10 -2.36 26.61
N ASN A 182 -22.86 -3.15 27.36
CA ASN A 182 -22.59 -3.40 28.78
C ASN A 182 -21.19 -3.96 29.00
N ASP A 183 -20.72 -4.83 28.10
CA ASP A 183 -19.35 -5.35 28.13
C ASP A 183 -18.31 -4.26 27.84
N ILE A 184 -18.58 -3.39 26.86
CA ILE A 184 -17.71 -2.24 26.55
C ILE A 184 -17.65 -1.27 27.75
N GLN A 185 -18.79 -0.94 28.35
CA GLN A 185 -18.87 -0.05 29.51
C GLN A 185 -18.10 -0.63 30.69
N ARG A 186 -18.25 -1.93 30.97
CA ARG A 186 -17.56 -2.61 32.07
C ARG A 186 -16.04 -2.61 31.88
N GLU A 187 -15.57 -2.77 30.64
CA GLU A 187 -14.14 -2.92 30.35
C GLU A 187 -13.40 -1.60 30.20
N TYR A 188 -14.05 -0.59 29.61
CA TYR A 188 -13.43 0.67 29.23
C TYR A 188 -13.99 1.89 29.96
N ASP A 189 -15.00 1.70 30.82
CA ASP A 189 -15.67 2.76 31.59
C ASP A 189 -16.19 3.89 30.69
N THR A 190 -16.85 3.51 29.59
CA THR A 190 -17.46 4.41 28.61
C THR A 190 -18.92 4.71 28.96
N ASN A 191 -19.39 5.88 28.55
CA ASN A 191 -20.81 6.22 28.66
C ASN A 191 -21.56 5.78 27.40
N VAL A 192 -22.76 5.22 27.58
CA VAL A 192 -23.65 4.77 26.51
C VAL A 192 -25.06 5.27 26.79
N GLU A 193 -25.64 6.01 25.85
CA GLU A 193 -27.02 6.48 25.91
C GLU A 193 -27.89 5.76 24.88
N TYR A 194 -29.08 5.31 25.28
CA TYR A 194 -30.04 4.69 24.37
C TYR A 194 -31.17 5.66 24.07
N ILE A 195 -31.44 5.88 22.78
CA ILE A 195 -32.50 6.78 22.34
C ILE A 195 -33.58 5.98 21.61
N ASP A 196 -34.79 6.03 22.15
CA ASP A 196 -35.97 5.45 21.50
C ASP A 196 -36.47 6.34 20.36
N ILE A 197 -36.35 5.85 19.12
CA ILE A 197 -36.76 6.57 17.91
C ILE A 197 -38.27 6.47 17.65
N ASP A 198 -38.98 5.57 18.33
CA ASP A 198 -40.45 5.53 18.26
C ASP A 198 -41.05 6.76 18.95
N ILE A 199 -40.33 7.31 19.94
CA ILE A 199 -40.65 8.55 20.65
C ILE A 199 -40.09 9.76 19.88
N LYS A 200 -38.81 9.72 19.49
CA LYS A 200 -38.10 10.83 18.81
C LYS A 200 -37.97 10.60 17.31
N LYS A 201 -39.11 10.58 16.60
CA LYS A 201 -39.19 10.23 15.17
C LYS A 201 -38.46 11.20 14.25
N ASP A 202 -38.28 12.45 14.65
CA ASP A 202 -37.53 13.47 13.91
C ASP A 202 -36.06 13.07 13.69
N LEU A 203 -35.50 12.27 14.60
CA LEU A 203 -34.12 11.79 14.52
C LEU A 203 -33.90 10.80 13.38
N ILE A 204 -34.94 10.09 12.93
CA ILE A 204 -34.87 9.15 11.81
C ILE A 204 -34.44 9.89 10.54
N ALA A 205 -35.09 11.01 10.24
CA ALA A 205 -34.76 11.83 9.08
C ALA A 205 -33.40 12.55 9.27
N LYS A 206 -33.15 13.08 10.47
CA LYS A 206 -31.92 13.83 10.77
C LYS A 206 -30.66 13.00 10.60
N PHE A 207 -30.64 11.78 11.13
CA PHE A 207 -29.49 10.88 11.09
C PHE A 207 -29.58 9.85 9.96
N LYS A 208 -30.62 9.92 9.13
CA LYS A 208 -30.90 8.98 8.03
C LYS A 208 -30.84 7.54 8.54
N LEU A 209 -31.58 7.26 9.61
CA LEU A 209 -31.62 5.95 10.25
C LEU A 209 -32.43 5.00 9.37
N SER A 210 -31.86 3.84 9.03
CA SER A 210 -32.49 2.85 8.15
C SER A 210 -32.85 1.55 8.86
N THR A 211 -32.29 1.32 10.05
CA THR A 211 -32.50 0.11 10.85
C THR A 211 -32.39 0.43 12.34
N THR A 212 -32.67 -0.54 13.21
CA THR A 212 -32.32 -0.47 14.64
C THR A 212 -31.78 -1.82 15.10
N PRO A 213 -30.75 -1.84 15.97
CA PRO A 213 -30.08 -0.68 16.57
C PRO A 213 -29.19 0.06 15.56
N GLU A 214 -28.97 1.35 15.78
CA GLU A 214 -28.03 2.16 15.01
C GLU A 214 -27.01 2.78 15.96
N ASN A 215 -25.73 2.47 15.74
CA ASN A 215 -24.65 2.71 16.71
C ASN A 215 -23.87 3.95 16.32
N PHE A 216 -23.83 4.93 17.21
CA PHE A 216 -23.11 6.20 17.03
C PHE A 216 -22.17 6.46 18.21
N PHE A 217 -21.18 7.32 18.00
CA PHE A 217 -20.59 8.08 19.09
C PHE A 217 -20.73 9.58 18.84
N ILE A 218 -20.74 10.32 19.94
CA ILE A 218 -20.72 11.77 19.96
C ILE A 218 -19.42 12.22 20.63
N TYR A 219 -18.72 13.17 20.04
CA TYR A 219 -17.54 13.81 20.64
C TYR A 219 -17.63 15.33 20.49
N ARG A 220 -16.85 16.07 21.27
CA ARG A 220 -16.71 17.53 21.10
C ARG A 220 -15.44 17.84 20.32
N ASN A 221 -15.57 18.59 19.23
CA ASN A 221 -14.41 19.05 18.48
C ASN A 221 -13.68 20.20 19.21
N SER A 222 -12.57 20.66 18.64
CA SER A 222 -11.77 21.79 19.15
C SER A 222 -12.57 23.09 19.37
N LYS A 223 -13.70 23.27 18.65
CA LYS A 223 -14.62 24.41 18.73
C LYS A 223 -15.74 24.22 19.75
N GLY A 224 -15.79 23.08 20.44
CA GLY A 224 -16.82 22.72 21.40
C GLY A 224 -18.14 22.22 20.79
N GLU A 225 -18.18 22.05 19.46
CA GLU A 225 -19.34 21.54 18.73
C GLU A 225 -19.46 20.03 18.90
N ALA A 226 -20.69 19.55 19.07
CA ALA A 226 -20.96 18.13 19.20
C ALA A 226 -21.04 17.47 17.82
N ILE A 227 -20.07 16.62 17.51
CA ILE A 227 -19.98 15.89 16.25
C ILE A 227 -20.46 14.46 16.47
N TRP A 228 -21.39 14.04 15.63
CA TRP A 228 -21.98 12.71 15.64
C TRP A 228 -21.36 11.87 14.53
N GLN A 229 -20.90 10.67 14.88
CA GLN A 229 -20.31 9.74 13.93
C GLN A 229 -21.00 8.38 14.05
N ARG A 230 -21.45 7.85 12.90
CA ARG A 230 -22.03 6.51 12.83
C ARG A 230 -20.89 5.49 12.90
N VAL A 231 -20.95 4.58 13.86
CA VAL A 231 -20.00 3.48 14.04
C VAL A 231 -20.37 2.30 13.15
N LYS A 232 -21.65 1.89 13.21
CA LYS A 232 -22.20 0.79 12.41
C LYS A 232 -23.72 0.79 12.48
N ALA A 233 -24.39 0.53 11.36
CA ALA A 233 -25.83 0.30 11.32
C ALA A 233 -26.14 -1.16 11.65
N GLY A 234 -27.20 -1.41 12.43
CA GLY A 234 -27.65 -2.75 12.81
C GLY A 234 -26.91 -3.34 14.00
N LEU A 235 -27.24 -4.60 14.31
CA LEU A 235 -26.54 -5.39 15.34
C LEU A 235 -25.07 -5.59 14.95
N THR A 236 -24.17 -5.34 15.88
CA THR A 236 -22.74 -5.50 15.67
C THR A 236 -22.04 -6.04 16.92
N ASN A 237 -20.86 -6.62 16.72
CA ASN A 237 -20.05 -7.19 17.79
C ASN A 237 -19.19 -6.11 18.47
N LYS A 238 -18.58 -6.47 19.61
CA LYS A 238 -17.72 -5.58 20.39
C LYS A 238 -16.51 -5.10 19.58
N ASP A 239 -15.81 -6.01 18.90
CA ASP A 239 -14.57 -5.68 18.18
C ASP A 239 -14.82 -4.65 17.07
N ASP A 240 -15.90 -4.81 16.31
CA ASP A 240 -16.33 -3.85 15.28
C ASP A 240 -16.57 -2.47 15.88
N ILE A 241 -17.29 -2.37 17.00
CA ILE A 241 -17.54 -1.09 17.68
C ILE A 241 -16.23 -0.42 18.05
N LEU A 242 -15.32 -1.16 18.69
CA LEU A 242 -14.05 -0.62 19.18
C LEU A 242 -13.15 -0.18 18.02
N ASN A 243 -12.95 -1.05 17.02
CA ASN A 243 -12.07 -0.78 15.89
C ASN A 243 -12.60 0.38 15.02
N ASN A 244 -13.92 0.41 14.75
CA ASN A 244 -14.52 1.48 13.98
C ASN A 244 -14.47 2.82 14.74
N THR A 245 -14.66 2.80 16.07
CA THR A 245 -14.53 4.01 16.89
C THR A 245 -13.12 4.58 16.80
N ILE A 246 -12.09 3.76 17.02
CA ILE A 246 -10.69 4.18 16.94
C ILE A 246 -10.38 4.74 15.56
N PHE A 247 -10.77 4.00 14.51
CA PHE A 247 -10.53 4.43 13.14
C PHE A 247 -11.19 5.77 12.83
N LEU A 248 -12.47 5.96 13.20
CA LEU A 248 -13.18 7.21 13.00
C LEU A 248 -12.59 8.35 13.84
N PHE A 249 -12.12 8.07 15.06
CA PHE A 249 -11.49 9.06 15.90
C PHE A 249 -10.15 9.53 15.31
N ASP A 250 -9.32 8.62 14.83
CA ASP A 250 -8.02 8.94 14.26
C ASP A 250 -8.12 9.59 12.86
N ASN A 251 -9.12 9.24 12.05
CA ASN A 251 -9.20 9.67 10.65
C ASN A 251 -10.27 10.74 10.39
N ALA A 252 -11.44 10.68 11.04
CA ALA A 252 -12.53 11.63 10.79
C ALA A 252 -12.41 12.91 11.63
N ILE A 253 -11.62 12.91 12.71
CA ILE A 253 -11.41 14.08 13.58
C ILE A 253 -10.25 14.95 13.07
N LEU A 254 -9.26 14.39 12.37
CA LEU A 254 -8.11 15.15 11.85
C LEU A 254 -8.39 15.96 10.56
N GLU A 255 -9.45 15.64 9.79
CA GLU A 255 -9.81 16.41 8.59
C GLU A 255 -10.76 17.59 8.86
N LYS A 256 -11.58 17.53 9.93
CA LYS A 256 -12.56 18.59 10.24
C LYS A 256 -12.06 19.65 11.22
N ASP A 257 -10.94 19.40 11.88
CA ASP A 257 -10.24 20.35 12.77
C ASP A 257 -8.98 20.98 12.12
N ARG A 258 -8.76 20.77 10.81
CA ARG A 258 -7.82 21.57 10.00
C ARG A 258 -8.50 22.76 9.34
#